data_AF-A1BIV7-F1
#
_entry.id   AF-A1BIV7-F1
#
_cell.length_a   1.000
_cell.length_b   1.000
_cell.length_c   1.000
_cell.angle_alpha   90.00
_cell.angle_beta   90.00
_cell.angle_gamma   90.00
#
_symmetry.space_group_name_H-M   'P 1'
#
loop_
_entity.id
_entity.type
_entity.pdbx_description
1 polymer ?
#
loop_
_entity_poly.entity_id
_entity_poly.type
_entity_poly.pdbx_seq_one_letter_code
_entity_poly.pdbx_strand_id
1 'polypeptide(L)'
;MDRAFFYQQYKPSMSSSSLFFKNAKIRLEQIRTHAILRNKLFLLTVVLPTVLSILYFGIIKSDVYVSESRFVVRSPERPVQTGLGAIIQGAGFARALDDTYSVHDYMLSRDALYSVNRSFDLRQAFSRKEADLFSRFNPLGIDNSFEALFLYYQHRVEINLNVSSSISTLRTRAFTATDSRELNELLLRRAEELINKLNERGRNDLIRYAQQEVNVAQQQLRKTALALSLFRNKNGVFDPVGQSALQLQQVAKLQDELIATKTQLAQVTAFTPESPQIPVLQQRVSAIQSEIDTETAKITGKSTGSDPSLTSKAVEYERLSLDRSFAEKQLAAAMASLEQARNEAQRKQLYLERIVQPNKPDIAIEPQRIRAILTTLAVGVVVWGILSMLFAGIREHHD
;
A
#
# COMPACT_ATOMS: atom_id res chain seq x y z
N MET A 1 -66.67 82.39 -79.23
CA MET A 1 -67.96 81.69 -79.49
C MET A 1 -67.62 80.21 -79.48
N ASP A 2 -68.18 79.33 -78.65
CA ASP A 2 -69.48 79.36 -78.00
C ASP A 2 -69.55 78.26 -76.90
N ARG A 3 -70.25 78.53 -75.78
CA ARG A 3 -71.00 77.58 -74.90
C ARG A 3 -70.22 76.44 -74.18
N ALA A 4 -70.57 75.87 -73.03
CA ALA A 4 -71.69 75.92 -72.09
C ALA A 4 -71.37 74.93 -70.92
N PHE A 5 -71.63 75.28 -69.64
CA PHE A 5 -72.60 74.66 -68.71
C PHE A 5 -72.19 73.49 -67.77
N PHE A 6 -72.64 73.68 -66.50
CA PHE A 6 -73.15 72.74 -65.48
C PHE A 6 -72.26 71.73 -64.69
N TYR A 7 -72.15 72.04 -63.38
CA TYR A 7 -72.51 71.24 -62.18
C TYR A 7 -71.70 70.01 -61.69
N GLN A 8 -71.62 69.97 -60.35
CA GLN A 8 -71.73 68.80 -59.44
C GLN A 8 -70.44 68.23 -58.79
N GLN A 9 -70.13 68.80 -57.63
CA GLN A 9 -69.90 68.12 -56.34
C GLN A 9 -69.55 66.61 -56.36
N TYR A 10 -68.30 66.28 -56.00
CA TYR A 10 -67.95 64.99 -55.41
C TYR A 10 -66.73 65.14 -54.48
N LYS A 11 -66.93 64.87 -53.18
CA LYS A 11 -65.85 64.56 -52.22
C LYS A 11 -65.28 63.19 -52.60
N PRO A 12 -63.96 62.98 -52.63
CA PRO A 12 -63.42 61.65 -52.40
C PRO A 12 -62.56 61.61 -51.14
N SER A 13 -62.72 60.48 -50.48
CA SER A 13 -62.03 59.96 -49.31
C SER A 13 -60.51 59.83 -49.46
N MET A 14 -59.84 59.75 -48.31
CA MET A 14 -58.42 59.47 -48.13
C MET A 14 -57.89 58.38 -49.09
N SER A 15 -56.77 58.66 -49.75
CA SER A 15 -56.07 57.71 -50.63
C SER A 15 -55.34 56.63 -49.81
N SER A 16 -55.79 55.39 -49.98
CA SER A 16 -55.20 54.13 -49.46
C SER A 16 -53.79 53.83 -50.03
N SER A 17 -53.36 54.54 -51.08
CA SER A 17 -52.10 54.28 -51.79
C SER A 17 -50.84 54.78 -51.06
N SER A 18 -50.92 55.84 -50.25
CA SER A 18 -49.74 56.43 -49.59
C SER A 18 -49.27 55.64 -48.35
N LEU A 19 -50.19 54.95 -47.66
CA LEU A 19 -49.90 54.07 -46.52
C LEU A 19 -49.26 52.74 -46.95
N PHE A 20 -49.65 52.18 -48.09
CA PHE A 20 -49.08 50.93 -48.62
C PHE A 20 -47.60 51.05 -49.00
N PHE A 21 -47.20 52.14 -49.67
CA PHE A 21 -45.79 52.37 -50.04
C PHE A 21 -44.89 52.70 -48.86
N LYS A 22 -45.43 53.37 -47.82
CA LYS A 22 -44.69 53.66 -46.59
C LYS A 22 -44.44 52.38 -45.77
N ASN A 23 -45.45 51.51 -45.67
CA ASN A 23 -45.33 50.21 -45.00
C ASN A 23 -44.40 49.22 -45.74
N ALA A 24 -44.37 49.27 -47.08
CA ALA A 24 -43.45 48.45 -47.88
C ALA A 24 -41.98 48.88 -47.70
N LYS A 25 -41.69 50.20 -47.65
CA LYS A 25 -40.34 50.72 -47.35
C LYS A 25 -39.88 50.36 -45.94
N ILE A 26 -40.75 50.47 -44.94
CA ILE A 26 -40.45 50.09 -43.54
C ILE A 26 -40.18 48.59 -43.44
N ARG A 27 -41.00 47.74 -44.08
CA ARG A 27 -40.74 46.28 -44.13
C ARG A 27 -39.42 45.94 -44.84
N LEU A 28 -39.05 46.64 -45.91
CA LEU A 28 -37.78 46.42 -46.62
C LEU A 28 -36.55 46.86 -45.81
N GLU A 29 -36.62 47.98 -45.08
CA GLU A 29 -35.57 48.42 -44.16
C GLU A 29 -35.44 47.50 -42.94
N GLN A 30 -36.57 47.00 -42.43
CA GLN A 30 -36.58 45.97 -41.38
C GLN A 30 -35.94 44.68 -41.90
N ILE A 31 -36.33 44.14 -43.05
CA ILE A 31 -35.73 42.91 -43.60
C ILE A 31 -34.21 43.07 -43.85
N ARG A 32 -33.77 44.24 -44.34
CA ARG A 32 -32.34 44.55 -44.51
C ARG A 32 -31.59 44.60 -43.18
N THR A 33 -32.13 45.26 -42.16
CA THR A 33 -31.49 45.31 -40.83
C THR A 33 -31.44 43.94 -40.16
N HIS A 34 -32.46 43.09 -40.32
CA HIS A 34 -32.45 41.70 -39.84
C HIS A 34 -31.39 40.84 -40.54
N ALA A 35 -31.25 40.97 -41.86
CA ALA A 35 -30.19 40.27 -42.60
C ALA A 35 -28.78 40.75 -42.18
N ILE A 36 -28.60 42.05 -41.96
CA ILE A 36 -27.30 42.63 -41.58
C ILE A 36 -26.92 42.25 -40.13
N LEU A 37 -27.85 42.31 -39.17
CA LEU A 37 -27.57 41.89 -37.79
C LEU A 37 -27.27 40.40 -37.72
N ARG A 38 -28.07 39.57 -38.40
CA ARG A 38 -27.85 38.12 -38.44
C ARG A 38 -26.50 37.75 -39.09
N ASN A 39 -26.10 38.48 -40.14
CA ASN A 39 -24.80 38.31 -40.78
C ASN A 39 -23.64 38.76 -39.87
N LYS A 40 -23.80 39.85 -39.11
CA LYS A 40 -22.79 40.31 -38.13
C LYS A 40 -22.66 39.36 -36.94
N LEU A 41 -23.78 38.86 -36.40
CA LEU A 41 -23.77 37.83 -35.37
C LEU A 41 -23.09 36.56 -35.88
N PHE A 42 -23.45 36.07 -37.06
CA PHE A 42 -22.83 34.88 -37.66
C PHE A 42 -21.32 35.05 -37.86
N LEU A 43 -20.90 36.20 -38.39
CA LEU A 43 -19.48 36.53 -38.53
C LEU A 43 -18.75 36.51 -37.19
N LEU A 44 -19.33 37.09 -36.15
CA LEU A 44 -18.67 37.23 -34.85
C LEU A 44 -18.67 35.93 -34.03
N THR A 45 -19.70 35.09 -34.14
CA THR A 45 -19.86 33.88 -33.32
C THR A 45 -19.38 32.60 -34.03
N VAL A 46 -19.34 32.58 -35.37
CA VAL A 46 -18.95 31.39 -36.14
C VAL A 46 -17.65 31.64 -36.89
N VAL A 47 -17.61 32.66 -37.76
CA VAL A 47 -16.48 32.87 -38.67
C VAL A 47 -15.23 33.32 -37.91
N LEU A 48 -15.36 34.33 -37.05
CA LEU A 48 -14.24 34.87 -36.28
C LEU A 48 -13.60 33.82 -35.37
N PRO A 49 -14.34 33.07 -34.52
CA PRO A 49 -13.74 32.04 -33.67
C PRO A 49 -13.14 30.88 -34.47
N THR A 50 -13.74 30.51 -35.60
CA THR A 50 -13.21 29.44 -36.46
C THR A 50 -11.92 29.87 -37.14
N VAL A 51 -11.82 31.10 -37.66
CA VAL A 51 -10.58 31.63 -38.25
C VAL A 51 -9.48 31.74 -37.19
N LEU A 52 -9.80 32.22 -35.99
CA LEU A 52 -8.86 32.25 -34.87
C LEU A 52 -8.40 30.83 -34.48
N SER A 53 -9.31 29.85 -34.47
CA SER A 53 -8.99 28.44 -34.22
C SER A 53 -8.07 27.87 -35.30
N ILE A 54 -8.33 28.14 -36.58
CA ILE A 54 -7.45 27.72 -37.69
C ILE A 54 -6.06 28.34 -37.56
N LEU A 55 -5.96 29.64 -37.27
CA LEU A 55 -4.67 30.31 -37.09
C LEU A 55 -3.92 29.75 -35.87
N TYR A 56 -4.61 29.57 -34.75
CA TYR A 56 -4.00 29.08 -33.51
C TYR A 56 -3.57 27.62 -33.62
N PHE A 57 -4.48 26.70 -33.94
CA PHE A 57 -4.18 25.27 -34.03
C PHE A 57 -3.39 24.91 -35.30
N GLY A 58 -3.49 25.71 -36.36
CA GLY A 58 -2.79 25.47 -37.61
C GLY A 58 -1.35 25.97 -37.63
N ILE A 59 -1.06 27.12 -37.02
CA ILE A 59 0.24 27.80 -37.16
C ILE A 59 0.95 27.95 -35.82
N ILE A 60 0.22 28.26 -34.74
CA ILE A 60 0.83 28.66 -33.47
C ILE A 60 1.08 27.47 -32.55
N LYS A 61 0.13 26.54 -32.44
CA LYS A 61 0.20 25.46 -31.47
C LYS A 61 1.25 24.42 -31.88
N SER A 62 2.23 24.16 -31.02
CA SER A 62 3.30 23.21 -31.29
C SER A 62 2.82 21.77 -31.31
N ASP A 63 3.54 21.00 -32.10
CA ASP A 63 3.42 19.56 -32.19
C ASP A 63 3.89 18.88 -30.90
N VAL A 64 3.09 17.93 -30.43
CA VAL A 64 3.36 17.14 -29.23
C VAL A 64 3.36 15.67 -29.62
N TYR A 65 4.51 15.05 -29.37
CA TYR A 65 4.76 13.64 -29.59
C TYR A 65 4.42 12.86 -28.32
N VAL A 66 3.68 11.77 -28.47
CA VAL A 66 3.23 10.94 -27.34
C VAL A 66 3.83 9.55 -27.46
N SER A 67 4.74 9.20 -26.55
CA SER A 67 5.23 7.84 -26.40
C SER A 67 4.30 7.07 -25.47
N GLU A 68 3.89 5.88 -25.86
CA GLU A 68 3.06 4.97 -25.08
C GLU A 68 3.85 3.70 -24.73
N SER A 69 3.71 3.25 -23.49
CA SER A 69 4.16 1.93 -23.05
C SER A 69 3.09 1.28 -22.20
N ARG A 70 3.13 -0.05 -22.11
CA ARG A 70 2.17 -0.83 -21.32
C ARG A 70 2.91 -1.80 -20.43
N PHE A 71 2.55 -1.83 -19.17
CA PHE A 71 3.18 -2.70 -18.18
C PHE A 71 2.15 -3.26 -17.20
N VAL A 72 2.52 -4.36 -16.55
CA VAL A 72 1.76 -4.95 -15.44
C VAL A 72 2.68 -5.06 -14.25
N VAL A 73 2.17 -4.72 -13.07
CA VAL A 73 2.83 -5.01 -11.80
C VAL A 73 2.21 -6.30 -11.27
N ARG A 74 3.02 -7.34 -11.12
CA ARG A 74 2.57 -8.62 -10.57
C ARG A 74 3.17 -8.86 -9.20
N SER A 75 2.34 -9.39 -8.32
CA SER A 75 2.75 -10.00 -7.06
C SER A 75 2.47 -11.50 -7.18
N PRO A 76 3.40 -12.39 -6.78
CA PRO A 76 3.17 -13.82 -6.83
C PRO A 76 1.96 -14.18 -5.95
N GLU A 77 0.98 -14.85 -6.56
CA GLU A 77 -0.26 -15.24 -5.88
C GLU A 77 0.04 -16.07 -4.62
N ARG A 78 -0.66 -15.73 -3.53
CA ARG A 78 -0.72 -16.64 -2.38
C ARG A 78 -1.68 -17.77 -2.76
N PRO A 79 -1.34 -19.05 -2.50
CA PRO A 79 -2.34 -20.11 -2.59
C PRO A 79 -3.51 -19.72 -1.68
N VAL A 80 -4.70 -19.69 -2.27
CA VAL A 80 -5.95 -19.34 -1.58
C VAL A 80 -6.06 -20.27 -0.36
N GLN A 81 -6.09 -19.69 0.84
CA GLN A 81 -6.32 -20.48 2.05
C GLN A 81 -7.74 -21.03 1.98
N THR A 82 -7.87 -22.34 1.86
CA THR A 82 -9.16 -23.03 1.87
C THR A 82 -9.83 -22.90 3.24
N GLY A 83 -11.14 -22.62 3.27
CA GLY A 83 -11.95 -22.53 4.49
C GLY A 83 -12.57 -21.14 4.73
N LEU A 84 -12.87 -20.81 5.98
CA LEU A 84 -13.48 -19.52 6.38
C LEU A 84 -12.64 -18.29 5.96
N GLY A 85 -11.33 -18.45 5.74
CA GLY A 85 -10.45 -17.41 5.20
C GLY A 85 -10.74 -17.03 3.74
N ALA A 86 -11.34 -17.92 2.95
CA ALA A 86 -11.73 -17.65 1.57
C ALA A 86 -12.93 -16.70 1.46
N ILE A 87 -13.83 -16.68 2.46
CA ILE A 87 -15.00 -15.80 2.49
C ILE A 87 -14.58 -14.36 2.81
N ILE A 88 -13.59 -14.17 3.70
CA ILE A 88 -13.05 -12.85 4.05
C ILE A 88 -12.21 -12.27 2.89
N GLN A 89 -11.47 -13.09 2.14
CA GLN A 89 -10.78 -12.64 0.93
C GLN A 89 -11.74 -12.43 -0.26
N GLY A 90 -12.84 -13.18 -0.33
CA GLY A 90 -13.91 -13.00 -1.33
C GLY A 90 -14.66 -11.67 -1.20
N ALA A 91 -14.52 -10.96 -0.08
CA ALA A 91 -15.06 -9.62 0.13
C ALA A 91 -14.29 -8.49 -0.60
N GLY A 92 -13.34 -8.83 -1.49
CA GLY A 92 -12.82 -7.87 -2.48
C GLY A 92 -11.63 -7.00 -2.05
N PHE A 93 -10.99 -7.28 -0.90
CA PHE A 93 -9.75 -6.59 -0.51
C PHE A 93 -8.53 -7.16 -1.25
N ALA A 94 -8.44 -6.85 -2.55
CA ALA A 94 -7.34 -7.24 -3.43
C ALA A 94 -6.10 -6.36 -3.22
N ARG A 95 -5.20 -6.76 -2.31
CA ARG A 95 -3.89 -6.10 -2.08
C ARG A 95 -3.02 -5.95 -3.35
N ALA A 96 -3.26 -6.75 -4.39
CA ALA A 96 -2.55 -6.64 -5.67
C ALA A 96 -2.83 -5.32 -6.41
N LEU A 97 -3.98 -4.67 -6.14
CA LEU A 97 -4.28 -3.35 -6.69
C LEU A 97 -3.44 -2.26 -6.00
N ASP A 98 -3.24 -2.34 -4.68
CA ASP A 98 -2.47 -1.35 -3.90
C ASP A 98 -1.01 -1.24 -4.38
N ASP A 99 -0.38 -2.37 -4.72
CA ASP A 99 1.00 -2.40 -5.22
C ASP A 99 1.14 -1.72 -6.60
N THR A 100 0.11 -1.83 -7.45
CA THR A 100 0.07 -1.15 -8.76
C THR A 100 -0.10 0.35 -8.59
N TYR A 101 -0.99 0.78 -7.69
CA TYR A 101 -1.19 2.21 -7.39
C TYR A 101 0.07 2.85 -6.81
N SER A 102 0.82 2.14 -5.98
CA SER A 102 2.08 2.65 -5.41
C SER A 102 3.10 3.03 -6.50
N VAL A 103 3.16 2.25 -7.59
CA VAL A 103 4.02 2.55 -8.73
C VAL A 103 3.52 3.78 -9.50
N HIS A 104 2.20 3.91 -9.67
CA HIS A 104 1.58 5.05 -10.35
C HIS A 104 1.83 6.34 -9.59
N ASP A 105 1.57 6.33 -8.28
CA ASP A 105 1.80 7.46 -7.38
C ASP A 105 3.26 7.88 -7.39
N TYR A 106 4.19 6.91 -7.35
CA TYR A 106 5.60 7.22 -7.49
C TYR A 106 5.91 7.91 -8.82
N MET A 107 5.47 7.37 -9.95
CA MET A 107 5.74 7.95 -11.26
C MET A 107 5.14 9.35 -11.42
N LEU A 108 4.05 9.66 -10.74
CA LEU A 108 3.44 11.00 -10.72
C LEU A 108 3.96 11.88 -9.57
N SER A 109 4.91 11.41 -8.77
CA SER A 109 5.43 12.11 -7.60
C SER A 109 6.57 13.08 -7.94
N ARG A 110 6.88 13.94 -6.96
CA ARG A 110 8.06 14.82 -6.99
C ARG A 110 9.36 14.03 -6.99
N ASP A 111 9.39 12.84 -6.38
CA ASP A 111 10.59 11.99 -6.32
C ASP A 111 10.93 11.43 -7.70
N ALA A 112 9.92 10.99 -8.46
CA ALA A 112 10.13 10.58 -9.85
C ALA A 112 10.63 11.75 -10.68
N LEU A 113 9.98 12.92 -10.62
CA LEU A 113 10.44 14.11 -11.33
C LEU A 113 11.88 14.47 -10.97
N TYR A 114 12.24 14.46 -9.70
CA TYR A 114 13.61 14.74 -9.25
C TYR A 114 14.61 13.73 -9.82
N SER A 115 14.30 12.43 -9.76
CA SER A 115 15.15 11.36 -10.26
C SER A 115 15.34 11.42 -11.78
N VAL A 116 14.28 11.74 -12.51
CA VAL A 116 14.28 11.86 -13.96
C VAL A 116 15.04 13.11 -14.37
N ASN A 117 14.74 14.26 -13.77
CA ASN A 117 15.39 15.54 -14.09
C ASN A 117 16.91 15.52 -13.84
N ARG A 118 17.38 14.71 -12.90
CA ARG A 118 18.81 14.51 -12.65
C ARG A 118 19.53 13.72 -13.77
N SER A 119 18.80 12.85 -14.47
CA SER A 119 19.35 11.97 -15.51
C SER A 119 19.13 12.53 -16.92
N PHE A 120 18.01 13.22 -17.11
CA PHE A 120 17.57 13.84 -18.34
C PHE A 120 17.08 15.24 -17.96
N ASP A 121 17.69 16.30 -18.49
CA ASP A 121 17.33 17.69 -18.16
C ASP A 121 15.94 18.04 -18.72
N LEU A 122 14.92 17.59 -17.99
CA LEU A 122 13.50 17.78 -18.30
C LEU A 122 13.16 19.25 -18.41
N ARG A 123 13.75 20.08 -17.55
CA ARG A 123 13.55 21.52 -17.58
C ARG A 123 13.99 22.09 -18.91
N GLN A 124 15.17 21.71 -19.41
CA GLN A 124 15.63 22.14 -20.73
C GLN A 124 14.74 21.57 -21.85
N ALA A 125 14.40 20.29 -21.80
CA ALA A 125 13.55 19.64 -22.80
C ALA A 125 12.17 20.30 -22.94
N PHE A 126 11.57 20.72 -21.82
CA PHE A 126 10.25 21.39 -21.82
C PHE A 126 10.29 22.90 -22.07
N SER A 127 11.45 23.56 -21.95
CA SER A 127 11.63 25.00 -22.21
C SER A 127 12.20 25.33 -23.59
N ARG A 128 12.34 24.32 -24.44
CA ARG A 128 12.81 24.41 -25.82
C ARG A 128 12.07 25.47 -26.64
N LYS A 129 12.79 26.15 -27.54
CA LYS A 129 12.26 27.28 -28.34
C LYS A 129 11.36 26.81 -29.48
N GLU A 130 11.49 25.54 -29.87
CA GLU A 130 10.67 24.84 -30.84
C GLU A 130 9.21 24.67 -30.35
N ALA A 131 9.00 24.76 -29.04
CA ALA A 131 7.68 24.79 -28.43
C ALA A 131 7.10 26.21 -28.44
N ASP A 132 5.80 26.33 -28.67
CA ASP A 132 5.10 27.60 -28.70
C ASP A 132 5.08 28.26 -27.32
N LEU A 133 4.82 29.57 -27.29
CA LEU A 133 4.89 30.37 -26.08
C LEU A 133 3.85 29.93 -25.03
N PHE A 134 2.74 29.29 -25.43
CA PHE A 134 1.69 28.87 -24.50
C PHE A 134 1.88 27.42 -24.02
N SER A 135 2.51 26.57 -24.83
CA SER A 135 2.72 25.16 -24.49
C SER A 135 4.01 24.91 -23.71
N ARG A 136 5.07 25.71 -23.91
CA ARG A 136 6.38 25.48 -23.28
C ARG A 136 6.36 25.73 -21.78
N PHE A 137 7.30 25.11 -21.05
CA PHE A 137 7.50 25.42 -19.64
C PHE A 137 8.15 26.80 -19.47
N ASN A 138 7.65 27.57 -18.50
CA ASN A 138 8.11 28.90 -18.10
C ASN A 138 8.38 29.86 -19.29
N PRO A 139 7.38 30.14 -20.13
CA PRO A 139 7.58 30.92 -21.35
C PRO A 139 8.02 32.36 -21.12
N LEU A 140 7.58 32.96 -20.02
CA LEU A 140 7.84 34.35 -19.65
C LEU A 140 8.96 34.48 -18.60
N GLY A 141 9.57 33.36 -18.18
CA GLY A 141 10.62 33.38 -17.15
C GLY A 141 10.14 33.69 -15.73
N ILE A 142 8.83 33.80 -15.50
CA ILE A 142 8.23 34.29 -14.25
C ILE A 142 8.43 33.32 -13.08
N ASP A 143 8.24 32.01 -13.32
CA ASP A 143 8.36 31.00 -12.27
C ASP A 143 9.22 29.83 -12.76
N ASN A 144 10.45 29.79 -12.25
CA ASN A 144 11.40 28.72 -12.52
C ASN A 144 11.52 27.75 -11.34
N SER A 145 10.59 27.76 -10.39
CA SER A 145 10.61 26.86 -9.24
C SER A 145 10.53 25.39 -9.63
N PHE A 146 10.86 24.50 -8.69
CA PHE A 146 10.64 23.07 -8.86
C PHE A 146 9.14 22.72 -8.87
N GLU A 147 8.33 23.47 -8.11
CA GLU A 147 6.88 23.24 -8.02
C GLU A 147 6.17 23.55 -9.35
N ALA A 148 6.54 24.65 -10.02
CA ALA A 148 6.02 24.93 -11.35
C ALA A 148 6.35 23.83 -12.36
N LEU A 149 7.58 23.29 -12.31
CA LEU A 149 8.00 22.18 -13.15
C LEU A 149 7.20 20.92 -12.83
N PHE A 150 6.89 20.68 -11.56
CA PHE A 150 6.07 19.55 -11.12
C PHE A 150 4.64 19.61 -11.63
N LEU A 151 3.97 20.75 -11.48
CA LEU A 151 2.63 20.95 -12.03
C LEU A 151 2.63 20.76 -13.55
N TYR A 152 3.65 21.27 -14.25
CA TYR A 152 3.80 21.07 -15.68
C TYR A 152 4.01 19.59 -16.03
N TYR A 153 4.87 18.89 -15.28
CA TYR A 153 5.16 17.47 -15.44
C TYR A 153 3.91 16.60 -15.32
N GLN A 154 3.04 16.87 -14.34
CA GLN A 154 1.79 16.13 -14.14
C GLN A 154 0.83 16.23 -15.33
N HIS A 155 0.89 17.30 -16.14
CA HIS A 155 0.11 17.41 -17.38
C HIS A 155 0.75 16.68 -18.56
N ARG A 156 2.06 16.38 -18.48
CA ARG A 156 2.83 15.73 -19.55
C ARG A 156 2.95 14.23 -19.36
N VAL A 157 2.74 13.73 -18.15
CA VAL A 157 2.79 12.29 -17.82
C VAL A 157 1.43 11.83 -17.36
N GLU A 158 0.90 10.82 -18.03
CA GLU A 158 -0.41 10.25 -17.74
C GLU A 158 -0.27 8.74 -17.61
N ILE A 159 -0.87 8.18 -16.57
CA ILE A 159 -0.89 6.74 -16.32
C ILE A 159 -2.34 6.32 -16.09
N ASN A 160 -2.78 5.33 -16.85
CA ASN A 160 -4.13 4.78 -16.73
C ASN A 160 -4.07 3.29 -16.44
N LEU A 161 -4.74 2.85 -15.37
CA LEU A 161 -4.92 1.43 -15.05
C LEU A 161 -6.22 0.92 -15.66
N ASN A 162 -6.15 -0.10 -16.51
CA ASN A 162 -7.32 -0.89 -16.84
C ASN A 162 -7.51 -1.96 -15.76
N VAL A 163 -8.50 -1.78 -14.88
CA VAL A 163 -8.75 -2.70 -13.75
C VAL A 163 -9.11 -4.11 -14.23
N SER A 164 -9.80 -4.25 -15.37
CA SER A 164 -10.21 -5.56 -15.91
C SER A 164 -9.04 -6.40 -16.42
N SER A 165 -8.02 -5.77 -17.01
CA SER A 165 -6.82 -6.48 -17.49
C SER A 165 -5.60 -6.33 -16.59
N SER A 166 -5.68 -5.49 -15.55
CA SER A 166 -4.56 -5.06 -14.70
C SER A 166 -3.39 -4.43 -15.48
N ILE A 167 -3.62 -4.01 -16.73
CA ILE A 167 -2.60 -3.39 -17.58
C ILE A 167 -2.59 -1.88 -17.32
N SER A 168 -1.41 -1.36 -16.99
CA SER A 168 -1.13 0.06 -16.86
C SER A 168 -0.60 0.61 -18.18
N THR A 169 -1.17 1.71 -18.66
CA THR A 169 -0.73 2.40 -19.86
C THR A 169 -0.08 3.72 -19.46
N LEU A 170 1.22 3.87 -19.71
CA LEU A 170 1.98 5.09 -19.48
C LEU A 170 2.11 5.87 -20.78
N ARG A 171 1.66 7.13 -20.75
CA ARG A 171 1.81 8.09 -21.84
C ARG A 171 2.64 9.27 -21.38
N THR A 172 3.66 9.58 -22.17
CA THR A 172 4.55 10.71 -21.94
C THR A 172 4.55 11.63 -23.15
N ARG A 173 4.38 12.92 -22.87
CA ARG A 173 4.23 13.96 -23.88
C ARG A 173 5.47 14.85 -23.90
N ALA A 174 6.05 15.03 -25.07
CA ALA A 174 7.15 15.98 -25.26
C ALA A 174 7.07 16.64 -26.64
N PHE A 175 7.87 17.69 -26.84
CA PHE A 175 7.93 18.42 -28.11
C PHE A 175 8.76 17.72 -29.19
N THR A 176 9.53 16.69 -28.82
CA THR A 176 10.23 15.84 -29.77
C THR A 176 9.93 14.37 -29.53
N ALA A 177 9.96 13.57 -30.59
CA ALA A 177 9.74 12.12 -30.53
C ALA A 177 10.80 11.39 -29.68
N THR A 178 12.02 11.91 -29.63
CA THR A 178 13.10 11.33 -28.83
C THR A 178 12.88 11.61 -27.35
N ASP A 179 12.60 12.86 -26.99
CA ASP A 179 12.40 13.26 -25.59
C ASP A 179 11.18 12.54 -24.98
N SER A 180 10.09 12.36 -25.77
CA SER A 180 8.89 11.66 -25.27
C SER A 180 9.17 10.20 -24.95
N ARG A 181 9.93 9.51 -25.82
CA ARG A 181 10.36 8.12 -25.61
C ARG A 181 11.34 8.00 -24.45
N GLU A 182 12.33 8.89 -24.38
CA GLU A 182 13.36 8.85 -23.32
C GLU A 182 12.75 9.08 -21.94
N LEU A 183 11.82 10.04 -21.82
CA LEU A 183 11.05 10.25 -20.59
C LEU A 183 10.26 9.00 -20.18
N ASN A 184 9.58 8.36 -21.14
CA ASN A 184 8.80 7.15 -20.89
C ASN A 184 9.66 6.01 -20.36
N GLU A 185 10.76 5.75 -21.06
CA GLU A 185 11.72 4.70 -20.75
C GLU A 185 12.38 4.93 -19.39
N LEU A 186 12.77 6.16 -19.09
CA LEU A 186 13.39 6.51 -17.82
C LEU A 186 12.41 6.34 -16.66
N LEU A 187 11.14 6.73 -16.82
CA LEU A 187 10.11 6.50 -15.81
C LEU A 187 9.87 5.01 -15.53
N LEU A 188 9.82 4.17 -16.57
CA LEU A 188 9.72 2.72 -16.41
C LEU A 188 10.92 2.15 -15.63
N ARG A 189 12.14 2.53 -15.98
CA ARG A 189 13.35 2.10 -15.26
C ARG A 189 13.33 2.53 -13.80
N ARG A 190 12.93 3.78 -13.51
CA ARG A 190 12.82 4.29 -12.14
C ARG A 190 11.73 3.55 -11.34
N ALA A 191 10.63 3.16 -11.98
CA ALA A 191 9.61 2.33 -11.37
C ALA A 191 10.12 0.91 -11.05
N GLU A 192 10.87 0.29 -11.97
CA GLU A 192 11.52 -1.01 -11.73
C GLU A 192 12.53 -0.94 -10.57
N GLU A 193 13.37 0.09 -10.53
CA GLU A 193 14.31 0.33 -9.43
C GLU A 193 13.59 0.50 -8.08
N LEU A 194 12.45 1.22 -8.06
CA LEU A 194 11.64 1.35 -6.86
C LEU A 194 11.14 -0.02 -6.38
N ILE A 195 10.57 -0.83 -7.28
CA ILE A 195 10.05 -2.16 -6.94
C ILE A 195 11.19 -3.05 -6.41
N ASN A 196 12.35 -3.04 -7.05
CA ASN A 196 13.52 -3.79 -6.60
C ASN A 196 13.95 -3.36 -5.19
N LYS A 197 13.97 -2.05 -4.91
CA LYS A 197 14.28 -1.51 -3.59
C LYS A 197 13.25 -1.91 -2.53
N LEU A 198 11.96 -1.89 -2.88
CA LEU A 198 10.89 -2.33 -1.98
C LEU A 198 10.99 -3.83 -1.67
N ASN A 199 11.26 -4.66 -2.68
CA ASN A 199 11.50 -6.09 -2.50
C ASN A 199 12.71 -6.36 -1.61
N GLU A 200 13.83 -5.68 -1.87
CA GLU A 200 15.05 -5.86 -1.09
C GLU A 200 14.83 -5.45 0.37
N ARG A 201 14.20 -4.29 0.60
CA ARG A 201 13.83 -3.84 1.94
C ARG A 201 12.91 -4.86 2.62
N GLY A 202 11.83 -5.27 1.96
CA GLY A 202 10.87 -6.23 2.52
C GLY A 202 11.50 -7.57 2.88
N ARG A 203 12.37 -8.12 2.01
CA ARG A 203 13.17 -9.32 2.28
C ARG A 203 14.05 -9.13 3.51
N ASN A 204 14.82 -8.05 3.55
CA ASN A 204 15.78 -7.80 4.61
C ASN A 204 15.07 -7.58 5.94
N ASP A 205 13.97 -6.84 5.96
CA ASP A 205 13.16 -6.61 7.15
C ASP A 205 12.57 -7.92 7.68
N LEU A 206 11.96 -8.74 6.82
CA LEU A 206 11.36 -10.03 7.20
C LEU A 206 12.41 -10.98 7.82
N ILE A 207 13.57 -11.14 7.18
CA ILE A 207 14.65 -11.98 7.68
C ILE A 207 15.24 -11.40 8.97
N ARG A 208 15.43 -10.08 9.05
CA ARG A 208 15.98 -9.41 10.24
C ARG A 208 15.09 -9.62 11.46
N TYR A 209 13.78 -9.48 11.32
CA TYR A 209 12.84 -9.70 12.43
C TYR A 209 12.89 -11.15 12.92
N ALA A 210 12.82 -12.14 12.02
CA ALA A 210 12.89 -13.54 12.41
C ALA A 210 14.26 -13.91 13.02
N GLN A 211 15.36 -13.34 12.52
CA GLN A 211 16.69 -13.53 13.10
C GLN A 211 16.79 -12.93 14.50
N GLN A 212 16.15 -11.78 14.76
CA GLN A 212 16.09 -11.18 16.08
C GLN A 212 15.34 -12.09 17.08
N GLU A 213 14.23 -12.72 16.67
CA GLU A 213 13.53 -13.70 17.50
C GLU A 213 14.41 -14.90 17.86
N VAL A 214 15.17 -15.44 16.89
CA VAL A 214 16.15 -16.50 17.15
C VAL A 214 17.19 -16.05 18.18
N ASN A 215 17.73 -14.84 18.04
CA ASN A 215 18.73 -14.32 18.98
C ASN A 215 18.17 -14.18 20.40
N VAL A 216 16.92 -13.69 20.54
CA VAL A 216 16.24 -13.60 21.83
C VAL A 216 16.02 -14.98 22.44
N ALA A 217 15.53 -15.95 21.66
CA ALA A 217 15.31 -17.31 22.13
C ALA A 217 16.63 -18.00 22.52
N GLN A 218 17.71 -17.80 21.76
CA GLN A 218 19.06 -18.28 22.10
C GLN A 218 19.56 -17.70 23.43
N GLN A 219 19.38 -16.40 23.66
CA GLN A 219 19.77 -15.76 24.92
C GLN A 219 18.95 -16.32 26.08
N GLN A 220 17.65 -16.55 25.89
CA GLN A 220 16.80 -17.13 26.92
C GLN A 220 17.24 -18.56 27.27
N LEU A 221 17.53 -19.40 26.27
CA LEU A 221 18.04 -20.75 26.50
C LEU A 221 19.38 -20.74 27.25
N ARG A 222 20.29 -19.83 26.90
CA ARG A 222 21.57 -19.68 27.63
C ARG A 222 21.35 -19.31 29.09
N LYS A 223 20.42 -18.39 29.36
CA LYS A 223 20.07 -17.95 30.73
C LYS A 223 19.48 -19.11 31.55
N THR A 224 18.52 -19.85 31.01
CA THR A 224 17.88 -20.98 31.72
C THR A 224 18.85 -22.15 31.91
N ALA A 225 19.68 -22.46 30.91
CA ALA A 225 20.72 -23.48 31.03
C ALA A 225 21.78 -23.11 32.09
N LEU A 226 22.21 -21.85 32.15
CA LEU A 226 23.13 -21.37 33.18
C LEU A 226 22.48 -21.42 34.57
N ALA A 227 21.22 -20.98 34.72
CA ALA A 227 20.51 -21.05 35.98
C ALA A 227 20.39 -22.48 36.51
N LEU A 228 20.04 -23.44 35.64
CA LEU A 228 20.00 -24.86 35.99
C LEU A 228 21.40 -25.39 36.38
N SER A 229 22.45 -25.01 35.65
CA SER A 229 23.83 -25.41 35.98
C SER A 229 24.30 -24.84 37.32
N LEU A 230 24.02 -23.57 37.61
CA LEU A 230 24.36 -22.93 38.87
C LEU A 230 23.59 -23.57 40.03
N PHE A 231 22.33 -23.91 39.83
CA PHE A 231 21.53 -24.66 40.81
C PHE A 231 22.15 -26.04 41.10
N ARG A 232 22.53 -26.80 40.06
CA ARG A 232 23.20 -28.11 40.22
C ARG A 232 24.52 -27.98 40.97
N ASN A 233 25.35 -27.01 40.60
CA ASN A 233 26.65 -26.78 41.25
C ASN A 233 26.51 -26.34 42.71
N LYS A 234 25.59 -25.41 43.01
CA LYS A 234 25.37 -24.89 44.37
C LYS A 234 24.84 -25.97 45.31
N ASN A 235 23.95 -26.83 44.81
CA ASN A 235 23.32 -27.85 45.63
C ASN A 235 24.07 -29.19 45.64
N GLY A 236 25.05 -29.40 44.75
CA GLY A 236 25.73 -30.68 44.58
C GLY A 236 24.79 -31.80 44.10
N VAL A 237 23.63 -31.44 43.55
CA VAL A 237 22.57 -32.37 43.15
C VAL A 237 22.53 -32.46 41.64
N PHE A 238 22.83 -33.64 41.11
CA PHE A 238 22.77 -33.92 39.67
C PHE A 238 21.34 -34.27 39.21
N ASP A 239 20.64 -35.06 40.04
CA ASP A 239 19.24 -35.45 39.90
C ASP A 239 18.59 -35.56 41.30
N PRO A 240 17.83 -34.54 41.75
CA PRO A 240 17.19 -34.55 43.07
C PRO A 240 16.12 -35.63 43.20
N VAL A 241 15.46 -35.98 42.10
CA VAL A 241 14.37 -36.97 42.09
C VAL A 241 14.97 -38.36 42.26
N GLY A 242 16.00 -38.70 41.47
CA GLY A 242 16.74 -39.95 41.63
C GLY A 242 17.41 -40.09 43.00
N GLN A 243 18.01 -39.04 43.53
CA GLN A 243 18.62 -39.06 44.87
C GLN A 243 17.59 -39.25 45.99
N SER A 244 16.44 -38.57 45.91
CA SER A 244 15.34 -38.74 46.88
C SER A 244 14.78 -40.16 46.86
N ALA A 245 14.63 -40.76 45.68
CA ALA A 245 14.16 -42.13 45.54
C ALA A 245 15.11 -43.15 46.19
N LEU A 246 16.43 -42.99 46.01
CA LEU A 246 17.43 -43.84 46.65
C LEU A 246 17.41 -43.71 48.19
N GLN A 247 17.27 -42.49 48.71
CA GLN A 247 17.17 -42.25 50.15
C GLN A 247 15.88 -42.80 50.76
N LEU A 248 14.73 -42.66 50.09
CA LEU A 248 13.48 -43.29 50.52
C LEU A 248 13.60 -44.82 50.54
N GLN A 249 14.30 -45.42 49.58
CA GLN A 249 14.56 -46.85 49.57
C GLN A 249 15.47 -47.29 50.74
N GLN A 250 16.45 -46.47 51.13
CA GLN A 250 17.28 -46.73 52.30
C GLN A 250 16.49 -46.63 53.61
N VAL A 251 15.62 -45.63 53.76
CA VAL A 251 14.71 -45.49 54.90
C VAL A 251 13.78 -46.71 55.00
N ALA A 252 13.22 -47.19 53.89
CA ALA A 252 12.40 -48.40 53.87
C ALA A 252 13.17 -49.63 54.38
N LYS A 253 14.43 -49.83 53.94
CA LYS A 253 15.27 -50.93 54.43
C LYS A 253 15.56 -50.83 55.94
N LEU A 254 15.82 -49.64 56.45
CA LEU A 254 16.03 -49.41 57.88
C LEU A 254 14.75 -49.66 58.69
N GLN A 255 13.58 -49.29 58.14
CA GLN A 255 12.29 -49.60 58.75
C GLN A 255 12.04 -51.10 58.84
N ASP A 256 12.37 -51.86 57.79
CA ASP A 256 12.30 -53.33 57.81
C ASP A 256 13.21 -53.92 58.91
N GLU A 257 14.45 -53.43 59.03
CA GLU A 257 15.39 -53.87 60.07
C GLU A 257 14.90 -53.50 61.48
N LEU A 258 14.30 -52.31 61.65
CA LEU A 258 13.71 -51.87 62.91
C LEU A 258 12.56 -52.78 63.33
N ILE A 259 11.67 -53.11 62.40
CA ILE A 259 10.53 -54.01 62.65
C ILE A 259 11.05 -55.38 63.09
N ALA A 260 11.99 -55.97 62.34
CA ALA A 260 12.58 -57.26 62.68
C ALA A 260 13.23 -57.26 64.07
N THR A 261 14.00 -56.22 64.39
CA THR A 261 14.69 -56.08 65.69
C THR A 261 13.70 -55.87 66.85
N LYS A 262 12.62 -55.09 66.65
CA LYS A 262 11.55 -54.91 67.64
C LYS A 262 10.79 -56.21 67.90
N THR A 263 10.49 -56.98 66.84
CA THR A 263 9.87 -58.30 66.97
C THR A 263 10.76 -59.26 67.76
N GLN A 264 12.07 -59.28 67.48
CA GLN A 264 13.03 -60.11 68.21
C GLN A 264 13.11 -59.70 69.69
N LEU A 265 13.16 -58.39 69.99
CA LEU A 265 13.12 -57.88 71.35
C LEU A 265 11.85 -58.31 72.09
N ALA A 266 10.69 -58.21 71.45
CA ALA A 266 9.41 -58.60 72.03
C ALA A 266 9.36 -60.11 72.35
N GLN A 267 9.87 -60.96 71.45
CA GLN A 267 9.98 -62.40 71.69
C GLN A 267 10.90 -62.71 72.89
N VAL A 268 12.12 -62.17 72.90
CA VAL A 268 13.08 -62.40 73.99
C VAL A 268 12.52 -61.93 75.33
N THR A 269 11.85 -60.78 75.35
CA THR A 269 11.24 -60.23 76.58
C THR A 269 10.07 -61.09 77.08
N ALA A 270 9.24 -61.64 76.17
CA ALA A 270 8.10 -62.47 76.54
C ALA A 270 8.51 -63.85 77.09
N PHE A 271 9.60 -64.44 76.58
CA PHE A 271 10.06 -65.76 76.99
C PHE A 271 11.13 -65.74 78.09
N THR A 272 11.94 -64.67 78.20
CA THR A 272 13.06 -64.61 79.16
C THR A 272 13.29 -63.16 79.63
N PRO A 273 12.54 -62.68 80.64
CA PRO A 273 12.54 -61.29 81.07
C PRO A 273 13.89 -60.75 81.59
N GLU A 274 14.77 -61.62 82.09
CA GLU A 274 16.11 -61.26 82.58
C GLU A 274 17.25 -61.59 81.58
N SER A 275 16.92 -61.78 80.30
CA SER A 275 17.93 -62.10 79.30
C SER A 275 18.93 -60.94 79.11
N PRO A 276 20.25 -61.19 79.16
CA PRO A 276 21.26 -60.16 78.91
C PRO A 276 21.26 -59.62 77.47
N GLN A 277 20.47 -60.22 76.57
CA GLN A 277 20.30 -59.76 75.18
C GLN A 277 19.30 -58.58 75.05
N ILE A 278 18.41 -58.39 76.02
CA ILE A 278 17.41 -57.29 76.02
C ILE A 278 18.07 -55.91 75.89
N PRO A 279 19.04 -55.51 76.73
CA PRO A 279 19.68 -54.19 76.62
C PRO A 279 20.42 -53.99 75.29
N VAL A 280 20.98 -55.06 74.70
CA VAL A 280 21.66 -55.00 73.39
C VAL A 280 20.64 -54.74 72.27
N LEU A 281 19.51 -55.46 72.27
CA LEU A 281 18.45 -55.27 71.29
C LEU A 281 17.77 -53.90 71.42
N GLN A 282 17.58 -53.41 72.65
CA GLN A 282 17.08 -52.06 72.92
C GLN A 282 18.04 -50.99 72.36
N GLN A 283 19.35 -51.14 72.57
CA GLN A 283 20.35 -50.23 72.02
C GLN A 283 20.33 -50.26 70.48
N ARG A 284 20.18 -51.43 69.87
CA ARG A 284 20.07 -51.57 68.41
C ARG A 284 18.80 -50.90 67.86
N VAL A 285 17.65 -51.08 68.52
CA VAL A 285 16.40 -50.39 68.16
C VAL A 285 16.59 -48.88 68.22
N SER A 286 17.22 -48.37 69.29
CA SER A 286 17.52 -46.95 69.45
C SER A 286 18.44 -46.42 68.33
N ALA A 287 19.48 -47.17 68.00
CA ALA A 287 20.42 -46.80 66.93
C ALA A 287 19.74 -46.77 65.54
N ILE A 288 18.95 -47.80 65.19
CA ILE A 288 18.23 -47.83 63.91
C ILE A 288 17.18 -46.72 63.85
N GLN A 289 16.47 -46.43 64.94
CA GLN A 289 15.50 -45.34 65.00
C GLN A 289 16.18 -43.98 64.79
N SER A 290 17.34 -43.74 65.43
CA SER A 290 18.12 -42.52 65.25
C SER A 290 18.61 -42.36 63.80
N GLU A 291 18.98 -43.46 63.14
CA GLU A 291 19.38 -43.43 61.73
C GLU A 291 18.20 -43.13 60.80
N ILE A 292 17.03 -43.74 61.04
CA ILE A 292 15.79 -43.43 60.31
C ILE A 292 15.43 -41.96 60.44
N ASP A 293 15.49 -41.41 61.66
CA ASP A 293 15.15 -40.00 61.91
C ASP A 293 16.16 -39.08 61.19
N THR A 294 17.44 -39.45 61.16
CA THR A 294 18.50 -38.72 60.45
C THR A 294 18.28 -38.71 58.93
N GLU A 295 18.02 -39.87 58.33
CA GLU A 295 17.75 -39.99 56.89
C GLU A 295 16.43 -39.33 56.49
N THR A 296 15.38 -39.48 57.31
CA THR A 296 14.07 -38.81 57.07
C THR A 296 14.19 -37.29 57.20
N ALA A 297 15.03 -36.80 58.11
CA ALA A 297 15.31 -35.37 58.26
C ALA A 297 16.04 -34.77 57.05
N LYS A 298 16.91 -35.54 56.36
CA LYS A 298 17.56 -35.11 55.10
C LYS A 298 16.54 -34.93 53.97
N ILE A 299 15.52 -35.80 53.90
CA ILE A 299 14.45 -35.71 52.88
C ILE A 299 13.49 -34.55 53.19
N THR A 300 13.06 -34.43 54.45
CA THR A 300 12.03 -33.48 54.87
C THR A 300 12.55 -32.08 55.27
N GLY A 301 13.87 -31.91 55.40
CA GLY A 301 14.52 -30.65 55.80
C GLY A 301 14.33 -30.27 57.26
N LYS A 302 14.08 -31.23 58.14
CA LYS A 302 13.95 -31.01 59.60
C LYS A 302 15.29 -31.04 60.34
N SER A 303 16.41 -31.23 59.65
CA SER A 303 17.73 -31.13 60.28
C SER A 303 17.96 -29.69 60.73
N THR A 304 18.53 -29.51 61.91
CA THR A 304 18.76 -28.25 62.65
C THR A 304 19.66 -27.21 61.95
N GLY A 305 19.93 -27.37 60.65
CA GLY A 305 20.67 -26.45 59.80
C GLY A 305 19.79 -25.82 58.73
N SER A 306 20.16 -24.62 58.31
CA SER A 306 19.50 -23.78 57.30
C SER A 306 19.50 -24.34 55.86
N ASP A 307 19.73 -25.64 55.67
CA ASP A 307 19.81 -26.27 54.35
C ASP A 307 18.41 -26.66 53.83
N PRO A 308 18.04 -26.30 52.58
CA PRO A 308 16.75 -26.66 52.00
C PRO A 308 16.54 -28.18 51.89
N SER A 309 15.31 -28.65 52.16
CA SER A 309 14.92 -30.07 52.03
C SER A 309 15.14 -30.61 50.61
N LEU A 310 15.41 -31.91 50.45
CA LEU A 310 15.50 -32.53 49.11
C LEU A 310 14.22 -32.29 48.29
N THR A 311 13.04 -32.33 48.94
CA THR A 311 11.76 -32.04 48.30
C THR A 311 11.69 -30.61 47.74
N SER A 312 12.18 -29.61 48.49
CA SER A 312 12.22 -28.22 48.04
C SER A 312 13.19 -28.03 46.86
N LYS A 313 14.35 -28.71 46.90
CA LYS A 313 15.33 -28.74 45.81
C LYS A 313 14.77 -29.43 44.56
N ALA A 314 13.95 -30.47 44.70
CA ALA A 314 13.31 -31.15 43.58
C ALA A 314 12.29 -30.26 42.85
N VAL A 315 11.48 -29.48 43.58
CA VAL A 315 10.52 -28.55 42.97
C VAL A 315 11.23 -27.44 42.19
N GLU A 316 12.28 -26.85 42.78
CA GLU A 316 13.04 -25.79 42.10
C GLU A 316 13.82 -26.32 40.89
N TYR A 317 14.39 -27.53 40.99
CA TYR A 317 15.02 -28.21 39.88
C TYR A 317 14.04 -28.46 38.73
N GLU A 318 12.85 -28.99 39.03
CA GLU A 318 11.82 -29.28 38.03
C GLU A 318 11.40 -27.99 37.31
N ARG A 319 11.18 -26.89 38.05
CA ARG A 319 10.91 -25.58 37.47
C ARG A 319 12.02 -25.14 36.49
N LEU A 320 13.29 -25.18 36.92
CA LEU A 320 14.43 -24.77 36.08
C LEU A 320 14.62 -25.70 34.86
N SER A 321 14.35 -27.00 35.03
CA SER A 321 14.36 -27.99 33.96
C SER A 321 13.27 -27.71 32.92
N LEU A 322 12.05 -27.41 33.38
CA LEU A 322 10.93 -27.01 32.53
C LEU A 322 11.20 -25.68 31.81
N ASP A 323 11.74 -24.68 32.50
CA ASP A 323 12.14 -23.39 31.90
C ASP A 323 13.15 -23.59 30.78
N ARG A 324 14.12 -24.48 30.98
CA ARG A 324 15.07 -24.87 29.93
C ARG A 324 14.37 -25.57 28.77
N SER A 325 13.53 -26.57 29.03
CA SER A 325 12.79 -27.30 28.00
C SER A 325 11.89 -26.37 27.17
N PHE A 326 11.22 -25.42 27.82
CA PHE A 326 10.42 -24.40 27.16
C PHE A 326 11.28 -23.50 26.27
N ALA A 327 12.43 -23.03 26.76
CA ALA A 327 13.37 -22.23 25.97
C ALA A 327 13.94 -23.01 24.76
N GLU A 328 14.21 -24.31 24.90
CA GLU A 328 14.61 -25.18 23.79
C GLU A 328 13.52 -25.27 22.71
N LYS A 329 12.26 -25.50 23.11
CA LYS A 329 11.11 -25.52 22.18
C LYS A 329 10.89 -24.17 21.51
N GLN A 330 11.03 -23.08 22.26
CA GLN A 330 10.92 -21.72 21.73
C GLN A 330 12.01 -21.42 20.70
N LEU A 331 13.25 -21.84 20.96
CA LEU A 331 14.34 -21.69 19.99
C LEU A 331 14.06 -22.50 18.72
N ALA A 332 13.60 -23.75 18.84
CA ALA A 332 13.25 -24.57 17.69
C ALA A 332 12.14 -23.91 16.84
N ALA A 333 11.10 -23.37 17.49
CA ALA A 333 10.04 -22.64 16.81
C ALA A 333 10.55 -21.36 16.12
N ALA A 334 11.41 -20.58 16.77
CA ALA A 334 12.01 -19.38 16.18
C ALA A 334 12.91 -19.72 14.97
N MET A 335 13.66 -20.81 15.04
CA MET A 335 14.47 -21.28 13.91
C MET A 335 13.60 -21.72 12.72
N ALA A 336 12.50 -22.42 12.98
CA ALA A 336 11.53 -22.78 11.94
C ALA A 336 10.89 -21.53 11.31
N SER A 337 10.54 -20.52 12.13
CA SER A 337 10.04 -19.22 11.67
C SER A 337 11.06 -18.49 10.79
N LEU A 338 12.34 -18.48 11.16
CA LEU A 338 13.42 -17.91 10.34
C LEU A 338 13.55 -18.61 8.98
N GLU A 339 13.47 -19.93 8.97
CA GLU A 339 13.54 -20.68 7.72
C GLU A 339 12.30 -20.43 6.85
N GLN A 340 11.11 -20.34 7.45
CA GLN A 340 9.91 -19.91 6.74
C GLN A 340 10.06 -18.49 6.19
N ALA A 341 10.58 -17.54 6.98
CA ALA A 341 10.81 -16.16 6.57
C ALA A 341 11.77 -16.07 5.36
N ARG A 342 12.84 -16.89 5.34
CA ARG A 342 13.76 -17.01 4.19
C ARG A 342 13.04 -17.52 2.95
N ASN A 343 12.26 -18.60 3.09
CA ASN A 343 11.49 -19.17 1.99
C ASN A 343 10.44 -18.17 1.45
N GLU A 344 9.75 -17.46 2.34
CA GLU A 344 8.78 -16.42 1.94
C GLU A 344 9.45 -15.23 1.25
N ALA A 345 10.59 -14.76 1.75
CA ALA A 345 11.36 -13.68 1.15
C ALA A 345 11.91 -14.04 -0.24
N GLN A 346 12.21 -15.31 -0.49
CA GLN A 346 12.60 -15.78 -1.81
C GLN A 346 11.41 -15.86 -2.78
N ARG A 347 10.22 -16.23 -2.28
CA ARG A 347 9.02 -16.39 -3.11
C ARG A 347 8.28 -15.09 -3.41
N LYS A 348 8.24 -14.14 -2.49
CA LYS A 348 7.42 -12.91 -2.59
C LYS A 348 8.23 -11.76 -3.18
N GLN A 349 8.25 -11.68 -4.52
CA GLN A 349 8.90 -10.58 -5.23
C GLN A 349 7.90 -9.93 -6.18
N LEU A 350 7.65 -8.64 -5.96
CA LEU A 350 6.94 -7.80 -6.91
C LEU A 350 7.80 -7.62 -8.16
N TYR A 351 7.21 -7.65 -9.34
CA TYR A 351 7.93 -7.31 -10.56
C TYR A 351 7.06 -6.51 -11.51
N LEU A 352 7.72 -5.64 -12.26
CA LEU A 352 7.12 -4.90 -13.36
C LEU A 352 7.50 -5.60 -14.65
N GLU A 353 6.48 -6.05 -15.37
CA GLU A 353 6.63 -6.66 -16.68
C GLU A 353 6.18 -5.67 -17.76
N ARG A 354 7.09 -5.33 -18.67
CA ARG A 354 6.79 -4.46 -19.81
C ARG A 354 6.15 -5.30 -20.92
N ILE A 355 4.86 -5.11 -21.14
CA ILE A 355 4.12 -5.73 -22.25
C ILE A 355 4.44 -5.04 -23.57
N VAL A 356 4.53 -3.71 -23.53
CA VAL A 356 4.85 -2.87 -24.70
C VAL A 356 5.95 -1.89 -24.31
N GLN A 357 7.06 -1.94 -25.04
CA GLN A 357 8.19 -1.01 -24.89
C GLN A 357 7.81 0.41 -25.35
N PRO A 358 8.45 1.46 -24.81
CA PRO A 358 8.21 2.82 -25.26
C PRO A 358 8.53 3.02 -26.74
N ASN A 359 7.55 3.49 -27.51
CA ASN A 359 7.70 3.73 -28.94
C ASN A 359 8.27 5.14 -29.23
N LYS A 360 9.02 5.27 -30.32
CA LYS A 360 9.36 6.58 -30.88
C LYS A 360 8.22 6.98 -31.84
N PRO A 361 7.47 8.06 -31.58
CA PRO A 361 6.34 8.41 -32.43
C PRO A 361 6.80 9.00 -33.76
N ASP A 362 6.27 8.52 -34.88
CA ASP A 362 6.62 9.01 -36.22
C ASP A 362 5.92 10.34 -36.57
N ILE A 363 4.74 10.56 -35.99
CA ILE A 363 3.93 11.77 -36.16
C ILE A 363 3.56 12.38 -34.82
N ALA A 364 3.29 13.69 -34.81
CA ALA A 364 2.71 14.37 -33.67
C ALA A 364 1.26 13.92 -33.48
N ILE A 365 0.95 13.37 -32.31
CA ILE A 365 -0.38 12.84 -31.99
C ILE A 365 -1.30 13.96 -31.49
N GLU A 366 -0.71 14.99 -30.87
CA GLU A 366 -1.42 16.16 -30.35
C GLU A 366 -0.81 17.44 -30.95
N PRO A 367 -1.61 18.49 -31.20
CA PRO A 367 -3.08 18.56 -31.07
C PRO A 367 -3.81 17.89 -32.25
N GLN A 368 -5.02 17.39 -32.01
CA GLN A 368 -5.91 16.92 -33.09
C GLN A 368 -6.50 18.12 -33.85
N ARG A 369 -5.67 18.81 -34.65
CA ARG A 369 -5.93 20.13 -35.26
C ARG A 369 -7.29 20.18 -35.97
N ILE A 370 -7.58 19.20 -36.82
CA ILE A 370 -8.85 19.12 -37.57
C ILE A 370 -10.05 18.98 -36.64
N ARG A 371 -9.96 18.11 -35.62
CA ARG A 371 -11.07 17.92 -34.67
C ARG A 371 -11.31 19.19 -33.87
N ALA A 372 -10.26 19.85 -33.38
CA ALA A 372 -10.39 21.11 -32.63
C ALA A 372 -11.06 22.22 -33.45
N ILE A 373 -10.67 22.38 -34.71
CA ILE A 373 -11.26 23.37 -35.63
C ILE A 373 -12.74 23.06 -35.88
N LEU A 374 -13.08 21.79 -36.17
CA LEU A 374 -14.46 21.36 -36.39
C LEU A 374 -15.32 21.53 -35.13
N THR A 375 -14.78 21.24 -33.94
CA THR A 375 -15.48 21.47 -32.67
C THR A 375 -15.73 22.96 -32.45
N THR A 376 -14.75 23.84 -32.71
CA THR A 376 -14.95 25.30 -32.61
C THR A 376 -16.05 25.77 -33.57
N LEU A 377 -16.05 25.28 -34.80
CA LEU A 377 -17.09 25.58 -35.80
C LEU A 377 -18.47 25.12 -35.31
N ALA A 378 -18.58 23.87 -34.87
CA ALA A 378 -19.85 23.30 -34.40
C ALA A 378 -20.41 24.07 -33.21
N VAL A 379 -19.58 24.35 -32.20
CA VAL A 379 -19.98 25.17 -31.03
C VAL A 379 -20.37 26.58 -31.47
N GLY A 380 -19.61 27.19 -32.38
CA GLY A 380 -19.93 28.50 -32.93
C GLY A 380 -21.32 28.56 -33.57
N VAL A 381 -21.67 27.53 -34.37
CA VAL A 381 -22.99 27.41 -35.00
C VAL A 381 -24.11 27.25 -33.96
N VAL A 382 -23.89 26.44 -32.91
CA VAL A 382 -24.86 26.27 -31.82
C VAL A 382 -25.08 27.57 -31.06
N VAL A 383 -24.01 28.27 -30.68
CA VAL A 383 -24.07 29.56 -29.98
C VAL A 383 -24.77 30.60 -30.83
N TRP A 384 -24.47 30.64 -32.13
CA TRP A 384 -25.17 31.49 -33.08
C TRP A 384 -26.68 31.21 -33.10
N GLY A 385 -27.08 29.94 -33.16
CA GLY A 385 -28.47 29.52 -33.13
C GLY A 385 -29.20 30.02 -31.88
N ILE A 386 -28.61 29.77 -30.70
CA ILE A 386 -29.19 30.20 -29.41
C ILE A 386 -29.32 31.73 -29.34
N LEU A 387 -28.26 32.47 -29.66
CA LEU A 387 -28.29 33.93 -29.63
C LEU A 387 -29.30 34.49 -30.63
N SER A 388 -29.38 33.92 -31.83
CA SER A 388 -30.35 34.35 -32.83
C SER A 388 -31.79 34.14 -32.37
N MET A 389 -32.07 33.05 -31.65
CA MET A 389 -33.39 32.77 -31.07
C MET A 389 -33.71 33.71 -29.90
N LEU A 390 -32.74 34.00 -29.04
CA LEU A 390 -32.90 34.96 -27.94
C LEU A 390 -33.17 36.38 -28.45
N PHE A 391 -32.43 36.84 -29.45
CA PHE A 391 -32.67 38.15 -30.07
C PHE A 391 -34.02 38.23 -30.79
N ALA A 392 -34.48 37.12 -31.39
CA ALA A 392 -35.82 37.06 -31.94
C ALA A 392 -36.90 37.13 -30.85
N GLY A 393 -36.75 36.37 -29.76
CA GLY A 393 -37.73 36.32 -28.67
C GLY A 393 -37.84 37.62 -27.86
N ILE A 394 -36.73 38.30 -27.59
CA ILE A 394 -36.73 39.61 -26.90
C ILE A 394 -37.45 40.67 -27.74
N ARG A 395 -37.31 40.62 -29.06
CA ARG A 395 -37.95 41.60 -29.96
C ARG A 395 -39.45 41.36 -30.10
N GLU A 396 -39.89 40.11 -30.10
CA GLU A 396 -41.31 39.74 -30.16
C GLU A 396 -42.10 40.09 -28.89
N HIS A 397 -41.42 40.28 -27.76
CA HIS A 397 -42.03 40.79 -26.52
C HIS A 397 -42.03 42.31 -26.41
N HIS A 398 -41.36 43.01 -27.33
CA HIS A 398 -41.22 44.47 -27.32
C HIS A 398 -42.06 45.17 -28.42
N ASP A 399 -42.61 44.42 -29.37
CA ASP A 399 -43.71 44.82 -30.27
C ASP A 399 -45.05 44.35 -29.69
#